data_AF-A0ABD5VKW5-F1
#
_entry.id   AF-A0ABD5VKW5-F1
#
_cell.length_a   1.000
_cell.length_b   1.000
_cell.length_c   1.000
_cell.angle_alpha   90.00
_cell.angle_beta   90.00
_cell.angle_gamma   90.00
#
_symmetry.space_group_name_H-M   'P 1'
#
loop_
_entity.id
_entity.type
_entity.pdbx_description
1 polymer ?
#
loop_
_entity_poly.entity_id
_entity_poly.type
_entity_poly.pdbx_seq_one_letter_code
_entity_poly.pdbx_strand_id
1 'polypeptide(L)'
;MHERPRDSAFYETIIEHLVDDCPWVAVDGEIRPSEVAATAADPTTVAELQLTHLYTDAELYCKLPDPGEGAAAHLVLYQGLDRAIDGRGDASDDGFVEALATAHETIASVHASEYVTPAADPTVVLEAHVPHSYTEGKLYSMMTAITATALRVQRLHGDLRATVNAVSNVESDGGHRRSPLAFESSVGSACQR
;
A
#
# COMPACT_ATOMS: atom_id res chain seq x y z
N MET A 1 32.50 19.05 0.64
CA MET A 1 32.23 19.43 2.04
C MET A 1 31.92 18.12 2.74
N HIS A 2 32.81 17.58 3.58
CA HIS A 2 32.54 16.30 4.26
C HIS A 2 31.55 16.56 5.39
N GLU A 3 30.31 16.11 5.20
CA GLU A 3 29.31 16.13 6.27
C GLU A 3 29.81 15.29 7.44
N ARG A 4 29.53 15.76 8.66
CA ARG A 4 29.90 15.01 9.86
C ARG A 4 29.07 13.73 9.93
N PRO A 5 29.69 12.58 10.26
CA PRO A 5 28.94 11.36 10.55
C PRO A 5 27.87 11.64 11.60
N ARG A 6 26.66 11.15 11.35
CA ARG A 6 25.56 11.20 12.33
C ARG A 6 25.70 10.02 13.28
N ASP A 7 25.29 10.21 14.52
CA ASP A 7 25.34 9.16 15.53
C ASP A 7 24.08 8.29 15.49
N SER A 8 24.10 7.20 16.25
CA SER A 8 22.96 6.29 16.34
C SER A 8 21.71 6.97 16.90
N ALA A 9 21.86 7.89 17.86
CA ALA A 9 20.74 8.59 18.47
C ALA A 9 19.90 9.35 17.43
N PHE A 10 20.55 9.99 16.45
CA PHE A 10 19.87 10.65 15.34
C PHE A 10 18.97 9.69 14.53
N TYR A 11 19.47 8.51 14.17
CA TYR A 11 18.70 7.54 13.39
C TYR A 11 17.63 6.83 14.22
N GLU A 12 17.89 6.62 15.51
CA GLU A 12 16.94 6.02 16.45
C GLU A 12 15.66 6.87 16.53
N THR A 13 15.77 8.20 16.64
CA THR A 13 14.61 9.11 16.60
C THR A 13 13.81 8.98 15.31
N ILE A 14 14.46 8.80 14.15
CA ILE A 14 13.74 8.58 12.90
C ILE A 14 12.93 7.28 13.00
N ILE A 15 13.58 6.18 13.41
CA ILE A 15 12.96 4.86 13.49
C ILE A 15 11.78 4.85 14.48
N GLU A 16 11.93 5.48 15.65
CA GLU A 16 10.85 5.63 16.64
C GLU A 16 9.62 6.30 16.02
N HIS A 17 9.79 7.41 15.31
CA HIS A 17 8.66 8.07 14.62
C HIS A 17 8.05 7.24 13.49
N LEU A 18 8.81 6.35 12.84
CA LEU A 18 8.27 5.45 11.82
C LEU A 18 7.35 4.37 12.43
N VAL A 19 7.65 3.91 13.65
CA VAL A 19 7.07 2.70 14.24
C VAL A 19 6.07 3.01 15.36
N ASP A 20 6.34 3.97 16.23
CA ASP A 20 5.57 4.17 17.46
C ASP A 20 4.33 5.06 17.23
N ASP A 21 4.43 6.04 16.33
CA ASP A 21 3.40 7.06 16.13
C ASP A 21 2.33 6.66 15.09
N CYS A 22 2.57 5.59 14.35
CA CYS A 22 1.76 5.20 13.20
C CYS A 22 1.49 3.69 13.20
N PRO A 23 0.41 3.21 12.55
CA PRO A 23 0.03 1.80 12.50
C PRO A 23 0.91 0.94 11.56
N TRP A 24 2.24 1.09 11.67
CA TRP A 24 3.25 0.33 10.93
C TRP A 24 3.98 -0.63 11.87
N VAL A 25 4.17 -1.87 11.43
CA VAL A 25 4.84 -2.93 12.20
C VAL A 25 5.87 -3.64 11.33
N ALA A 26 6.94 -4.17 11.91
CA ALA A 26 7.93 -4.91 11.12
C ALA A 26 7.38 -6.21 10.54
N VAL A 27 7.88 -6.55 9.35
CA VAL A 27 7.57 -7.81 8.65
C VAL A 27 8.18 -9.02 9.35
N ASP A 28 9.43 -8.91 9.83
CA ASP A 28 10.24 -10.05 10.30
C ASP A 28 10.35 -10.18 11.83
N GLY A 29 9.47 -9.53 12.59
CA GLY A 29 9.43 -9.62 14.06
C GLY A 29 9.64 -8.29 14.76
N GLU A 30 10.24 -8.31 15.96
CA GLU A 30 10.46 -7.10 16.75
C GLU A 30 11.60 -6.27 16.14
N ILE A 31 11.32 -5.01 15.80
CA ILE A 31 12.36 -4.04 15.40
C ILE A 31 13.20 -3.77 16.63
N ARG A 32 14.53 -3.77 16.46
CA ARG A 32 15.46 -3.27 17.48
C ARG A 32 15.99 -1.92 17.00
N PRO A 33 15.33 -0.79 17.34
CA PRO A 33 15.70 0.52 16.82
C PRO A 33 17.17 0.84 17.01
N SER A 34 17.72 0.49 18.17
CA SER A 34 19.13 0.70 18.50
C SER A 34 20.12 -0.05 17.59
N GLU A 35 19.81 -1.28 17.14
CA GLU A 35 20.68 -2.05 16.23
C GLU A 35 20.63 -1.51 14.80
N VAL A 36 19.44 -1.15 14.33
CA VAL A 36 19.22 -0.52 13.02
C VAL A 36 19.90 0.86 12.98
N ALA A 37 19.74 1.65 14.04
CA ALA A 37 20.35 2.96 14.19
C ALA A 37 21.88 2.90 14.27
N ALA A 38 22.44 1.91 14.97
CA ALA A 38 23.88 1.68 15.01
C ALA A 38 24.43 1.31 13.62
N THR A 39 23.69 0.50 12.85
CA THR A 39 24.04 0.15 11.47
C THR A 39 23.97 1.38 10.55
N ALA A 40 22.98 2.25 10.70
CA ALA A 40 22.87 3.47 9.91
C ALA A 40 23.95 4.52 10.25
N ALA A 41 24.47 4.50 11.48
CA ALA A 41 25.52 5.42 11.92
C ALA A 41 26.92 5.03 11.41
N ASP A 42 27.14 3.79 10.97
CA ASP A 42 28.38 3.39 10.32
C ASP A 42 28.40 3.93 8.87
N PRO A 43 29.41 4.74 8.51
CA PRO A 43 29.47 5.43 7.21
C PRO A 43 29.69 4.48 6.03
N THR A 44 29.93 3.19 6.26
CA THR A 44 30.16 2.18 5.22
C THR A 44 28.94 1.29 4.98
N THR A 45 27.87 1.47 5.74
CA THR A 45 26.70 0.60 5.73
C THR A 45 25.42 1.37 5.47
N VAL A 46 24.40 0.65 5.02
CA VAL A 46 23.02 1.11 4.92
C VAL A 46 22.18 0.13 5.73
N ALA A 47 21.42 0.65 6.67
CA ALA A 47 20.42 -0.12 7.38
C ALA A 47 19.13 -0.17 6.55
N GLU A 48 18.49 -1.33 6.52
CA GLU A 48 17.23 -1.55 5.80
C GLU A 48 16.15 -1.99 6.78
N LEU A 49 14.95 -1.44 6.62
CA LEU A 49 13.79 -1.75 7.45
C LEU A 49 12.57 -1.95 6.55
N GLN A 50 11.85 -3.05 6.74
CA GLN A 50 10.59 -3.31 6.05
C GLN A 50 9.44 -3.35 7.06
N LEU A 51 8.43 -2.53 6.80
CA LEU A 51 7.23 -2.40 7.62
C LEU A 51 6.01 -2.81 6.82
N THR A 52 4.99 -3.33 7.50
CA THR A 52 3.64 -3.53 6.98
C THR A 52 2.66 -2.68 7.75
N HIS A 53 1.61 -2.24 7.09
CA HIS A 53 0.56 -1.46 7.71
C HIS A 53 -0.51 -2.38 8.32
N LEU A 54 -1.01 -2.07 9.52
CA LEU A 54 -1.94 -2.93 10.26
C LEU A 54 -3.33 -3.10 9.62
N TYR A 55 -3.72 -2.19 8.73
CA TYR A 55 -5.09 -2.12 8.20
C TYR A 55 -5.18 -2.17 6.67
N THR A 56 -4.05 -2.30 5.98
CA THR A 56 -3.99 -2.28 4.51
C THR A 56 -2.96 -3.28 4.03
N ASP A 57 -2.97 -3.56 2.74
CA ASP A 57 -2.01 -4.44 2.07
C ASP A 57 -0.68 -3.70 1.77
N ALA A 58 -0.38 -2.62 2.52
CA ALA A 58 0.71 -1.71 2.22
C ALA A 58 2.00 -2.14 2.93
N GLU A 59 3.11 -2.02 2.22
CA GLU A 59 4.46 -2.22 2.72
C GLU A 59 5.26 -0.94 2.58
N LEU A 60 6.04 -0.60 3.62
CA LEU A 60 6.93 0.56 3.62
C LEU A 60 8.36 0.05 3.78
N TYR A 61 9.17 0.28 2.76
CA TYR A 61 10.58 -0.07 2.77
C TYR A 61 11.41 1.18 3.06
N CYS A 62 12.33 1.10 4.01
CA CYS A 62 13.11 2.22 4.49
C CYS A 62 14.61 1.91 4.45
N LYS A 63 15.42 2.87 3.96
CA LYS A 63 16.88 2.83 3.92
C LYS A 63 17.46 4.00 4.71
N LEU A 64 18.40 3.71 5.62
CA LEU A 64 19.08 4.71 6.47
C LEU A 64 20.60 4.48 6.48
N PRO A 65 21.44 5.47 6.12
CA PRO A 65 21.09 6.67 5.36
C PRO A 65 20.65 6.31 3.93
N ASP A 66 20.10 7.30 3.21
CA ASP A 66 19.77 7.13 1.78
C ASP A 66 21.06 7.02 0.93
N PRO A 67 21.31 5.88 0.27
CA PRO A 67 22.51 5.70 -0.55
C PRO A 67 22.48 6.51 -1.86
N GLY A 68 21.31 6.99 -2.31
CA GLY A 68 21.14 7.68 -3.58
C GLY A 68 21.32 9.19 -3.46
N GLU A 69 20.47 9.85 -2.67
CA GLU A 69 20.41 11.32 -2.61
C GLU A 69 21.17 11.92 -1.42
N GLY A 70 21.79 11.09 -0.56
CA GLY A 70 22.50 11.57 0.63
C GLY A 70 21.57 12.17 1.69
N ALA A 71 20.34 11.68 1.74
CA ALA A 71 19.36 12.02 2.77
C ALA A 71 19.54 11.15 4.04
N ALA A 72 18.90 11.55 5.15
CA ALA A 72 18.90 10.78 6.39
C ALA A 72 18.13 9.46 6.26
N ALA A 73 17.05 9.44 5.47
CA ALA A 73 16.31 8.24 5.16
C ALA A 73 15.64 8.36 3.81
N HIS A 74 15.45 7.22 3.14
CA HIS A 74 14.60 7.09 1.97
C HIS A 74 13.57 5.98 2.23
N LEU A 75 12.30 6.30 1.99
CA LEU A 75 11.17 5.40 2.20
C LEU A 75 10.39 5.22 0.91
N VAL A 76 9.95 4.00 0.63
CA VAL A 76 9.15 3.66 -0.54
C VAL A 76 7.89 2.94 -0.09
N LEU A 77 6.73 3.47 -0.47
CA LEU A 77 5.43 2.87 -0.18
C LEU A 77 5.00 1.97 -1.33
N TYR A 78 4.92 0.67 -1.07
CA TYR A 78 4.41 -0.34 -1.98
C TYR A 78 2.98 -0.71 -1.59
N GLN A 79 2.07 -0.67 -2.57
CA GLN A 79 0.70 -1.15 -2.41
C GLN A 79 0.09 -1.44 -3.77
N GLY A 80 0.47 -2.57 -4.38
CA GLY A 80 -0.13 -3.06 -5.61
C GLY A 80 -1.52 -3.67 -5.38
N LEU A 81 -2.37 -3.67 -6.41
CA LEU A 81 -3.73 -4.22 -6.34
C LEU A 81 -3.75 -5.74 -6.11
N ASP A 82 -2.78 -6.46 -6.67
CA ASP A 82 -2.56 -7.88 -6.45
C ASP A 82 -1.07 -8.19 -6.73
N ARG A 83 -0.44 -9.02 -5.91
CA ARG A 83 0.95 -9.51 -6.16
C ARG A 83 1.02 -10.35 -7.45
N ALA A 84 -0.11 -10.83 -7.97
CA ALA A 84 -0.16 -11.48 -9.28
C ALA A 84 -0.03 -10.49 -10.45
N ILE A 85 -0.27 -9.19 -10.23
CA ILE A 85 -0.18 -8.12 -11.24
C ILE A 85 1.26 -7.54 -11.31
N ASP A 86 2.25 -8.24 -10.74
CA ASP A 86 3.69 -7.88 -10.70
C ASP A 86 4.40 -7.90 -12.09
N GLY A 87 3.76 -7.39 -13.15
CA GLY A 87 4.36 -7.14 -14.46
C GLY A 87 4.83 -8.39 -15.22
N ARG A 88 4.49 -9.60 -14.76
CA ARG A 88 4.87 -10.88 -15.40
C ARG A 88 3.75 -11.51 -16.24
N GLY A 89 2.57 -10.90 -16.29
CA GLY A 89 1.50 -11.29 -17.20
C GLY A 89 1.70 -10.66 -18.58
N ASP A 90 1.40 -11.40 -19.65
CA ASP A 90 1.44 -10.88 -21.02
C ASP A 90 0.69 -9.54 -21.11
N ALA A 91 1.30 -8.59 -21.82
CA ALA A 91 0.88 -7.20 -22.05
C ALA A 91 -0.46 -7.08 -22.80
N SER A 92 -1.54 -7.54 -22.17
CA SER A 92 -2.89 -7.56 -22.73
C SER A 92 -3.78 -6.44 -22.16
N ASP A 93 -3.32 -5.68 -21.16
CA ASP A 93 -4.17 -4.72 -20.44
C ASP A 93 -3.45 -3.42 -20.05
N ASP A 94 -2.63 -2.89 -20.96
CA ASP A 94 -1.85 -1.65 -20.79
C ASP A 94 -2.71 -0.47 -20.27
N GLY A 95 -3.97 -0.38 -20.73
CA GLY A 95 -4.88 0.69 -20.30
C GLY A 95 -5.34 0.58 -18.85
N PHE A 96 -5.48 -0.63 -18.31
CA PHE A 96 -5.84 -0.81 -16.90
C PHE A 96 -4.66 -0.49 -15.98
N VAL A 97 -3.47 -0.98 -16.31
CA VAL A 97 -2.24 -0.73 -15.54
C VAL A 97 -1.92 0.76 -15.51
N GLU A 98 -2.03 1.45 -16.66
CA GLU A 98 -1.82 2.91 -16.75
C GLU A 98 -2.88 3.68 -15.94
N ALA A 99 -4.15 3.26 -16.01
CA ALA A 99 -5.22 3.87 -15.21
C ALA A 99 -5.02 3.66 -13.70
N LEU A 100 -4.56 2.48 -13.28
CA LEU A 100 -4.25 2.18 -11.88
C LEU A 100 -3.07 3.02 -11.39
N ALA A 101 -1.98 3.10 -12.17
CA ALA A 101 -0.83 3.95 -11.87
C ALA A 101 -1.23 5.43 -11.75
N THR A 102 -2.07 5.91 -12.67
CA THR A 102 -2.61 7.28 -12.63
C THR A 102 -3.48 7.51 -11.38
N ALA A 103 -4.28 6.51 -10.99
CA ALA A 103 -5.11 6.60 -9.79
C ALA A 103 -4.25 6.63 -8.51
N HIS A 104 -3.21 5.80 -8.42
CA HIS A 104 -2.22 5.85 -7.33
C HIS A 104 -1.55 7.22 -7.24
N GLU A 105 -1.02 7.72 -8.36
CA GLU A 105 -0.38 9.03 -8.43
C GLU A 105 -1.35 10.14 -8.00
N THR A 106 -2.60 10.10 -8.45
CA THR A 106 -3.62 11.09 -8.09
C THR A 106 -3.90 11.09 -6.59
N ILE A 107 -4.01 9.90 -5.98
CA ILE A 107 -4.24 9.76 -4.53
C ILE A 107 -3.04 10.32 -3.75
N ALA A 108 -1.83 9.92 -4.13
CA ALA A 108 -0.59 10.34 -3.48
C ALA A 108 -0.32 11.84 -3.66
N SER A 109 -0.70 12.42 -4.81
CA SER A 109 -0.52 13.84 -5.13
C SER A 109 -1.25 14.78 -4.16
N VAL A 110 -2.33 14.33 -3.52
CA VAL A 110 -3.01 15.10 -2.47
C VAL A 110 -2.11 15.36 -1.26
N HIS A 111 -1.11 14.51 -1.07
CA HIS A 111 -0.16 14.54 0.06
C HIS A 111 1.27 14.88 -0.37
N ALA A 112 1.49 15.27 -1.62
CA ALA A 112 2.79 15.70 -2.11
C ALA A 112 3.33 16.87 -1.27
N SER A 113 4.60 16.78 -0.90
CA SER A 113 5.26 17.76 -0.04
C SER A 113 6.77 17.78 -0.31
N GLU A 114 7.51 18.59 0.43
CA GLU A 114 8.98 18.58 0.39
C GLU A 114 9.58 17.20 0.66
N TYR A 115 8.91 16.36 1.45
CA TYR A 115 9.42 15.03 1.83
C TYR A 115 8.72 13.89 1.10
N VAL A 116 7.67 14.15 0.33
CA VAL A 116 6.82 13.10 -0.27
C VAL A 116 6.61 13.39 -1.74
N THR A 117 7.01 12.44 -2.57
CA THR A 117 6.88 12.48 -4.03
C THR A 117 5.96 11.34 -4.48
N PRO A 118 4.82 11.62 -5.15
CA PRO A 118 3.99 10.59 -5.76
C PRO A 118 4.75 9.79 -6.83
N ALA A 119 4.43 8.50 -6.95
CA ALA A 119 4.94 7.66 -8.03
C ALA A 119 3.81 7.29 -9.00
N ALA A 120 4.08 7.37 -10.31
CA ALA A 120 3.17 6.95 -11.37
C ALA A 120 3.39 5.47 -11.71
N ASP A 121 3.17 4.58 -10.74
CA ASP A 121 3.44 3.15 -10.85
C ASP A 121 2.28 2.31 -10.27
N PRO A 122 1.95 1.14 -10.87
CA PRO A 122 0.86 0.30 -10.40
C PRO A 122 1.14 -0.40 -9.05
N THR A 123 2.39 -0.42 -8.59
CA THR A 123 2.83 -1.10 -7.36
C THR A 123 3.44 -0.11 -6.37
N VAL A 124 4.27 0.84 -6.85
CA VAL A 124 4.84 1.92 -6.03
C VAL A 124 3.90 3.12 -6.03
N VAL A 125 3.50 3.55 -4.84
CA VAL A 125 2.51 4.63 -4.69
C VAL A 125 3.19 5.99 -4.45
N LEU A 126 4.24 6.01 -3.62
CA LEU A 126 5.02 7.21 -3.35
C LEU A 126 6.43 6.84 -2.86
N GLU A 127 7.31 7.81 -2.96
CA GLU A 127 8.64 7.85 -2.35
C GLU A 127 8.69 9.00 -1.34
N ALA A 128 9.48 8.85 -0.29
CA ALA A 128 9.69 9.88 0.70
C ALA A 128 11.14 9.98 1.14
N HIS A 129 11.66 11.22 1.21
CA HIS A 129 13.04 11.50 1.56
C HIS A 129 13.09 12.37 2.80
N VAL A 130 13.79 11.90 3.83
CA VAL A 130 14.00 12.64 5.07
C VAL A 130 15.37 13.30 5.00
N PRO A 131 15.48 14.63 4.84
CA PRO A 131 16.78 15.29 4.82
C PRO A 131 17.45 15.26 6.19
N HIS A 132 18.78 15.39 6.23
CA HIS A 132 19.53 15.49 7.49
C HIS A 132 19.14 16.69 8.37
N SER A 133 18.48 17.69 7.80
CA SER A 133 17.96 18.89 8.47
C SER A 133 16.49 18.78 8.88
N TYR A 134 15.95 17.56 8.99
CA TYR A 134 14.53 17.38 9.31
C TYR A 134 14.15 17.95 10.68
N THR A 135 12.86 18.19 10.83
CA THR A 135 12.23 18.50 12.11
C THR A 135 11.21 17.42 12.42
N GLU A 136 11.05 17.04 13.68
CA GLU A 136 10.07 16.02 14.13
C GLU A 136 8.66 16.29 13.58
N GLY A 137 8.19 17.55 13.62
CA GLY A 137 6.87 17.90 13.08
C GLY A 137 6.69 17.62 11.57
N LYS A 138 7.75 17.81 10.78
CA LYS A 138 7.73 17.45 9.34
C LYS A 138 7.78 15.94 9.15
N LEU A 139 8.58 15.22 9.94
CA LEU A 139 8.66 13.76 9.91
C LEU A 139 7.31 13.12 10.28
N TYR A 140 6.67 13.59 11.35
CA TYR A 140 5.32 13.17 11.73
C TYR A 140 4.28 13.47 10.65
N SER A 141 4.32 14.66 10.05
CA SER A 141 3.43 15.03 8.95
C SER A 141 3.63 14.14 7.72
N MET A 142 4.87 13.76 7.41
CA MET A 142 5.21 12.84 6.34
C MET A 142 4.61 11.45 6.61
N MET A 143 4.82 10.88 7.81
CA MET A 143 4.26 9.58 8.15
C MET A 143 2.72 9.57 8.15
N THR A 144 2.10 10.64 8.64
CA THR A 144 0.64 10.82 8.55
C THR A 144 0.17 10.83 7.09
N ALA A 145 0.89 11.50 6.20
CA ALA A 145 0.61 11.52 4.77
C ALA A 145 0.74 10.14 4.11
N ILE A 146 1.79 9.39 4.45
CA ILE A 146 2.01 8.01 3.97
C ILE A 146 0.86 7.11 4.42
N THR A 147 0.51 7.12 5.71
CA THR A 147 -0.62 6.34 6.25
C THR A 147 -1.96 6.72 5.61
N ALA A 148 -2.24 8.02 5.45
CA ALA A 148 -3.47 8.48 4.81
C ALA A 148 -3.56 8.03 3.35
N THR A 149 -2.43 8.05 2.64
CA THR A 149 -2.32 7.56 1.26
C THR A 149 -2.61 6.06 1.19
N ALA A 150 -1.96 5.25 2.04
CA ALA A 150 -2.15 3.81 2.08
C ALA A 150 -3.62 3.40 2.32
N LEU A 151 -4.29 4.09 3.24
CA LEU A 151 -5.72 3.88 3.52
C LEU A 151 -6.61 4.22 2.33
N ARG A 152 -6.30 5.27 1.56
CA ARG A 152 -7.08 5.64 0.37
C ARG A 152 -6.86 4.66 -0.77
N VAL A 153 -5.62 4.23 -1.01
CA VAL A 153 -5.31 3.20 -2.00
C VAL A 153 -6.02 1.89 -1.64
N GLN A 154 -6.05 1.50 -0.37
CA GLN A 154 -6.77 0.30 0.06
C GLN A 154 -8.27 0.37 -0.27
N ARG A 155 -8.89 1.55 -0.10
CA ARG A 155 -10.31 1.73 -0.46
C ARG A 155 -10.52 1.58 -1.97
N LEU A 156 -9.66 2.22 -2.77
CA LEU A 156 -9.67 2.05 -4.23
C LEU A 156 -9.59 0.57 -4.61
N HIS A 157 -8.65 -0.18 -4.02
CA HIS A 157 -8.50 -1.62 -4.27
C HIS A 157 -9.73 -2.41 -3.85
N GLY A 158 -10.32 -2.09 -2.70
CA GLY A 158 -11.57 -2.69 -2.24
C GLY A 158 -12.73 -2.47 -3.22
N ASP A 159 -12.89 -1.25 -3.72
CA ASP A 159 -13.93 -0.88 -4.68
C ASP A 159 -13.75 -1.60 -6.03
N LEU A 160 -12.50 -1.70 -6.51
CA LEU A 160 -12.16 -2.44 -7.72
C LEU A 160 -12.47 -3.94 -7.58
N ARG A 161 -12.02 -4.57 -6.49
CA ARG A 161 -12.29 -5.99 -6.21
C ARG A 161 -13.79 -6.27 -6.09
N ALA A 162 -14.54 -5.39 -5.41
CA ALA A 162 -15.99 -5.51 -5.28
C ALA A 162 -16.69 -5.44 -6.65
N THR A 163 -16.25 -4.53 -7.52
CA THR A 163 -16.80 -4.36 -8.87
C THR A 163 -16.57 -5.60 -9.72
N VAL A 164 -15.34 -6.14 -9.73
CA VAL A 164 -15.00 -7.38 -10.46
C VAL A 164 -15.86 -8.54 -9.98
N ASN A 165 -15.95 -8.74 -8.66
CA ASN A 165 -16.76 -9.81 -8.07
C ASN A 165 -18.25 -9.70 -8.42
N ALA A 166 -18.80 -8.48 -8.49
CA ALA A 166 -20.19 -8.27 -8.88
C ALA A 166 -20.45 -8.71 -10.33
N VAL A 167 -19.54 -8.38 -11.25
CA VAL A 167 -19.67 -8.78 -12.67
C VAL A 167 -19.54 -10.29 -12.84
N SER A 168 -18.53 -10.91 -12.22
CA SER A 168 -18.31 -12.37 -12.34
C SER A 168 -19.48 -13.21 -11.79
N ASN A 169 -20.16 -12.72 -10.75
CA ASN A 169 -21.34 -13.39 -10.19
C ASN A 169 -22.60 -13.25 -11.06
N VAL A 170 -22.74 -12.15 -11.81
CA VAL A 170 -23.87 -11.93 -12.73
C VAL A 170 -23.78 -12.86 -13.95
N GLU A 171 -22.57 -13.15 -14.45
CA GLU A 171 -22.39 -14.08 -15.57
C GLU A 171 -22.67 -15.54 -15.18
N SER A 172 -22.48 -15.91 -13.90
CA SER A 172 -22.79 -17.25 -13.41
C SER A 172 -24.29 -17.52 -13.22
N ASP A 173 -25.14 -16.49 -13.10
CA ASP A 173 -26.59 -16.64 -12.84
C ASP A 173 -27.46 -16.56 -14.13
N GLY A 174 -26.83 -16.48 -15.31
CA GLY A 174 -27.48 -16.39 -16.62
C GLY A 174 -27.99 -17.72 -17.20
N GLY A 175 -27.87 -18.84 -16.49
CA GLY A 175 -28.01 -20.19 -17.07
C GLY A 175 -28.88 -21.18 -16.30
N HIS A 176 -30.14 -20.86 -16.00
CA HIS A 176 -31.29 -21.81 -16.01
C HIS A 176 -32.54 -21.23 -15.29
N ARG A 177 -33.29 -20.37 -15.97
CA ARG A 177 -34.75 -20.26 -15.69
C ARG A 177 -35.49 -21.27 -16.57
N ARG A 178 -35.73 -22.47 -16.04
CA ARG A 178 -36.78 -23.35 -16.56
C ARG A 178 -38.13 -22.72 -16.20
N SER A 179 -38.83 -22.21 -17.21
CA SER A 179 -40.25 -21.86 -17.13
C SER A 179 -41.06 -23.06 -16.62
N PRO A 180 -41.96 -22.92 -15.64
CA PRO A 180 -43.01 -23.90 -15.45
C PRO A 180 -44.03 -23.69 -16.56
N LEU A 181 -44.07 -24.63 -17.51
CA LEU A 181 -45.19 -24.79 -18.43
C LEU A 181 -46.46 -25.01 -17.60
N ALA A 182 -47.45 -24.14 -17.85
CA ALA A 182 -48.82 -24.39 -17.48
C ALA A 182 -49.30 -25.70 -18.11
N PHE A 183 -49.87 -26.59 -17.29
CA PHE A 183 -50.82 -27.59 -17.74
C PHE A 183 -52.01 -27.55 -16.78
N GLU A 184 -53.06 -26.86 -17.22
CA GLU A 184 -54.41 -27.04 -16.71
C GLU A 184 -55.01 -28.36 -17.22
N SER A 185 -55.74 -29.03 -16.34
CA SER A 185 -56.93 -29.87 -16.59
C SER A 185 -56.99 -30.96 -15.51
N SER A 186 -58.08 -31.32 -14.84
CA SER A 186 -59.43 -30.81 -14.66
C SER A 186 -60.11 -31.86 -13.76
N VAL A 187 -60.84 -31.41 -12.73
CA VAL A 187 -62.06 -31.99 -12.12
C VAL A 187 -62.11 -33.49 -11.74
N GLY A 188 -62.36 -33.73 -10.44
CA GLY A 188 -62.81 -35.03 -9.93
C GLY A 188 -63.25 -34.96 -8.45
N SER A 189 -64.44 -34.42 -8.21
CA SER A 189 -65.17 -34.36 -6.94
C SER A 189 -65.51 -35.75 -6.37
N ALA A 190 -65.40 -35.96 -5.05
CA ALA A 190 -66.29 -36.84 -4.27
C ALA A 190 -66.10 -36.66 -2.75
N CYS A 191 -67.23 -36.54 -2.04
CA CYS A 191 -67.38 -36.31 -0.60
C CYS A 191 -67.31 -37.59 0.26
N GLN A 192 -67.38 -37.36 1.58
CA GLN A 192 -67.82 -38.24 2.69
C GLN A 192 -66.77 -39.25 3.20
N ARG A 193 -66.58 -39.47 4.50
CA ARG A 193 -67.34 -39.12 5.72
C ARG A 193 -66.40 -39.20 6.93
#